data_AF-A0A0F4J322-F1
#
_entry.id   AF-A0A0F4J322-F1
#
_cell.length_a   1.000
_cell.length_b   1.000
_cell.length_c   1.000
_cell.angle_alpha   90.00
_cell.angle_beta   90.00
_cell.angle_gamma   90.00
#
_symmetry.space_group_name_H-M   'P 1'
#
loop_
_entity.id
_entity.type
_entity.pdbx_description
1 polymer ?
#
loop_
_entity_poly.entity_id
_entity_poly.type
_entity_poly.pdbx_seq_one_letter_code
_entity_poly.pdbx_strand_id
1 'polypeptide(L)'
;SFVARLAVDAQDAEIVRCTVDLAHSLGLLVVAEGVEDDETWERLRDLGCDAVQGWLVAAAMPPQEATAWLLARGERGWRRPADITAELAATADTPAP
;
A
#
# COMPACT_ATOMS: atom_id res chain seq x y z
N SER A 1 2.01 6.09 -17.30
CA SER A 1 0.95 6.35 -16.31
C SER A 1 1.48 7.35 -15.30
N PHE A 2 0.63 7.94 -14.44
CA PHE A 2 1.11 8.84 -13.37
C PHE A 2 2.04 8.12 -12.38
N VAL A 3 1.73 6.85 -12.04
CA VAL A 3 2.56 6.05 -11.13
C VAL A 3 3.99 5.87 -11.64
N ALA A 4 4.15 5.49 -12.92
CA ALA A 4 5.47 5.21 -13.50
C ALA A 4 6.39 6.45 -13.61
N ARG A 5 5.86 7.67 -13.47
CA ARG A 5 6.68 8.90 -13.58
C ARG A 5 6.74 9.72 -12.30
N LEU A 6 6.04 9.32 -11.23
CA LEU A 6 5.91 10.14 -10.01
C LEU A 6 7.25 10.40 -9.30
N ALA A 7 8.27 9.56 -9.54
CA ALA A 7 9.61 9.75 -8.98
C ALA A 7 10.38 10.88 -9.69
N VAL A 8 10.10 11.11 -10.97
CA VAL A 8 10.89 11.99 -11.85
C VAL A 8 10.13 13.20 -12.39
N ASP A 9 8.79 13.23 -12.23
CA ASP A 9 7.93 14.29 -12.70
C ASP A 9 7.06 14.83 -11.55
N ALA A 10 7.28 16.09 -11.19
CA ALA A 10 6.61 16.74 -10.05
C ALA A 10 5.10 16.92 -10.28
N GLN A 11 4.65 17.07 -11.53
CA GLN A 11 3.22 17.20 -11.83
C GLN A 11 2.51 15.86 -11.62
N ASP A 12 3.11 14.77 -12.08
CA ASP A 12 2.56 13.43 -11.87
C ASP A 12 2.55 13.07 -10.39
N ALA A 13 3.62 13.43 -9.65
CA ALA A 13 3.66 13.27 -8.20
C ALA A 13 2.51 14.00 -7.49
N GLU A 14 2.21 15.23 -7.92
CA GLU A 14 1.13 16.04 -7.33
C GLU A 14 -0.26 15.47 -7.63
N ILE A 15 -0.46 14.93 -8.84
CA ILE A 15 -1.70 14.23 -9.21
C ILE A 15 -1.91 12.99 -8.32
N VAL A 16 -0.85 12.19 -8.13
CA VAL A 16 -0.91 11.01 -7.26
C VAL A 16 -1.22 11.42 -5.82
N ARG A 17 -0.53 12.45 -5.29
CA ARG A 17 -0.76 12.99 -3.95
C ARG A 17 -2.21 13.43 -3.75
N CYS A 18 -2.74 14.24 -4.66
CA CYS A 18 -4.12 14.72 -4.58
C CYS A 18 -5.14 13.58 -4.64
N THR A 19 -4.84 12.54 -5.42
CA THR A 19 -5.70 11.34 -5.51
C THR A 19 -5.70 10.56 -4.20
N VAL A 20 -4.53 10.38 -3.57
CA VAL A 20 -4.40 9.71 -2.27
C VAL A 20 -5.16 10.48 -1.19
N ASP A 21 -4.90 11.79 -1.08
CA ASP A 21 -5.56 12.66 -0.11
C ASP A 21 -7.09 12.63 -0.25
N LEU A 22 -7.59 12.71 -1.49
CA LEU A 22 -9.02 12.66 -1.77
C LEU A 22 -9.62 11.33 -1.33
N ALA A 23 -9.02 10.20 -1.72
CA ALA A 23 -9.52 8.88 -1.35
C ALA A 23 -9.55 8.70 0.18
N HIS A 24 -8.50 9.12 0.88
CA HIS A 24 -8.45 9.07 2.33
C HIS A 24 -9.49 9.97 2.99
N SER A 25 -9.74 11.17 2.44
CA SER A 25 -10.81 12.06 2.94
C SER A 25 -12.21 11.44 2.82
N LEU A 26 -12.38 10.52 1.88
CA LEU A 26 -13.61 9.75 1.66
C LEU A 26 -13.64 8.43 2.46
N GLY A 27 -12.61 8.14 3.26
CA GLY A 27 -12.48 6.88 4.00
C GLY A 27 -12.21 5.66 3.11
N LEU A 28 -11.66 5.88 1.91
CA LEU A 28 -11.28 4.84 0.95
C LEU A 28 -9.81 4.47 1.09
N LEU A 29 -9.47 3.25 0.68
CA LEU A 29 -8.11 2.76 0.56
C LEU A 29 -7.63 2.93 -0.88
N VAL A 30 -6.33 3.17 -1.06
CA VAL A 30 -5.70 3.39 -2.37
C VAL A 30 -4.70 2.30 -2.68
N VAL A 31 -4.82 1.74 -3.89
CA VAL A 31 -3.83 0.83 -4.47
C VAL A 31 -3.17 1.52 -5.65
N ALA A 32 -1.85 1.69 -5.63
CA ALA A 32 -1.11 2.15 -6.79
C ALA A 32 -0.70 0.97 -7.68
N GLU A 33 -1.13 0.98 -8.94
CA GLU A 33 -0.81 -0.06 -9.91
C GLU A 33 0.35 0.32 -10.83
N GLY A 34 1.15 -0.67 -11.20
CA GLY A 34 2.30 -0.53 -12.11
C GLY A 34 3.59 -0.14 -11.41
N VAL A 35 3.80 -0.60 -10.17
CA VAL A 35 5.04 -0.34 -9.42
C VAL A 35 6.10 -1.39 -9.76
N GLU A 36 7.20 -0.95 -10.37
CA GLU A 36 8.23 -1.84 -10.93
C GLU A 36 9.61 -1.68 -10.28
N ASP A 37 9.82 -0.62 -9.50
CA ASP A 37 11.10 -0.29 -8.85
C ASP A 37 10.93 0.27 -7.43
N ASP A 38 12.01 0.18 -6.64
CA ASP A 38 12.04 0.60 -5.24
C ASP A 38 11.84 2.12 -5.06
N GLU A 39 12.31 2.94 -6.01
CA GLU A 39 12.19 4.40 -5.94
C GLU A 39 10.72 4.84 -6.02
N THR A 40 9.97 4.27 -6.96
CA THR A 40 8.52 4.48 -7.09
C THR A 40 7.78 3.98 -5.86
N TRP A 41 8.17 2.82 -5.32
CA TRP A 41 7.60 2.28 -4.09
C TRP A 41 7.80 3.20 -2.89
N GLU A 42 9.04 3.66 -2.66
CA GLU A 42 9.37 4.55 -1.54
C GLU A 42 8.57 5.85 -1.64
N ARG A 43 8.49 6.41 -2.85
CA ARG A 43 7.76 7.65 -3.06
C ARG A 43 6.26 7.49 -2.85
N LEU A 44 5.66 6.37 -3.27
CA LEU A 44 4.26 6.06 -2.98
C LEU A 44 4.00 5.86 -1.49
N ARG A 45 4.93 5.22 -0.78
CA ARG A 45 4.85 5.05 0.67
C ARG A 45 4.88 6.40 1.38
N ASP A 46 5.75 7.31 0.97
CA ASP A 46 5.86 8.65 1.54
C ASP A 46 4.61 9.52 1.27
N LEU A 47 3.94 9.28 0.14
CA LEU A 47 2.65 9.89 -0.19
C LEU A 47 1.46 9.26 0.57
N GLY A 48 1.69 8.22 1.37
CA GLY A 48 0.66 7.55 2.16
C GLY A 48 -0.18 6.52 1.40
N CYS A 49 0.27 6.03 0.24
CA CYS A 49 -0.46 4.98 -0.48
C CYS A 49 -0.57 3.69 0.37
N ASP A 50 -1.75 3.08 0.42
CA ASP A 50 -2.03 1.97 1.35
C ASP A 50 -1.46 0.63 0.89
N ALA A 51 -1.43 0.42 -0.43
CA ALA A 51 -0.92 -0.79 -1.05
C ALA A 51 -0.43 -0.52 -2.48
N VAL A 52 0.37 -1.45 -3.02
CA VAL A 52 0.83 -1.39 -4.40
C VAL A 52 0.63 -2.71 -5.11
N GLN A 53 0.51 -2.63 -6.43
CA GLN A 53 0.57 -3.76 -7.34
C GLN A 53 1.60 -3.45 -8.43
N GLY A 54 2.44 -4.43 -8.75
CA GLY A 54 3.32 -4.35 -9.90
C GLY A 54 4.43 -5.39 -9.84
N TRP A 55 5.31 -5.37 -10.83
CA TRP A 55 6.36 -6.38 -10.99
C TRP A 55 7.34 -6.39 -9.81
N LEU A 56 7.51 -5.26 -9.11
CA LEU A 56 8.30 -5.19 -7.88
C LEU A 56 7.78 -6.16 -6.81
N VAL A 57 6.45 -6.32 -6.72
CA VAL A 57 5.81 -7.22 -5.75
C VAL A 57 5.85 -8.65 -6.26
N ALA A 58 5.32 -8.86 -7.46
CA ALA A 58 5.32 -10.11 -8.21
C ALA A 58 4.76 -9.88 -9.62
N ALA A 59 5.23 -10.67 -10.59
CA ALA A 59 4.58 -10.76 -11.89
C ALA A 59 3.19 -11.46 -11.77
N ALA A 60 2.32 -11.23 -12.75
CA ALA A 60 1.08 -11.99 -12.88
C ALA A 60 1.40 -13.48 -13.06
N MET A 61 0.68 -14.34 -12.35
CA MET A 61 0.95 -15.78 -12.31
C MET A 61 -0.35 -16.60 -12.29
N PRO A 62 -0.32 -17.87 -12.72
CA PRO A 62 -1.44 -18.79 -12.60
C PRO A 62 -1.92 -18.97 -11.15
N PRO A 63 -3.18 -19.35 -10.92
CA PRO A 63 -3.75 -19.47 -9.57
C PRO A 63 -2.97 -20.40 -8.63
N GLN A 64 -2.43 -21.50 -9.16
CA GLN A 64 -1.66 -22.48 -8.36
C GLN A 64 -0.34 -21.87 -7.87
N GLU A 65 0.33 -21.10 -8.74
CA GLU A 65 1.56 -20.38 -8.39
C GLU A 65 1.27 -19.25 -7.40
N ALA A 66 0.18 -18.51 -7.60
CA ALA A 66 -0.25 -17.46 -6.67
C ALA A 66 -0.52 -18.03 -5.27
N THR A 67 -1.19 -19.19 -5.19
CA THR A 67 -1.44 -19.87 -3.91
C THR A 67 -0.13 -20.25 -3.22
N ALA A 68 0.81 -20.84 -3.94
CA ALA A 68 2.12 -21.20 -3.39
C ALA A 68 2.91 -19.94 -2.93
N TRP A 69 2.87 -18.87 -3.72
CA TRP A 69 3.51 -17.59 -3.41
C TRP A 69 2.92 -16.95 -2.14
N LEU A 70 1.60 -16.96 -1.98
CA LEU A 70 0.92 -16.45 -0.79
C LEU A 70 1.31 -17.24 0.46
N LEU A 71 1.29 -18.58 0.38
CA LEU A 71 1.65 -19.46 1.50
C LEU A 71 3.11 -19.27 1.94
N ALA A 72 4.02 -19.06 1.00
CA ALA A 72 5.45 -18.82 1.30
C ALA A 72 5.70 -17.51 2.06
N ARG A 73 4.81 -16.51 1.92
CA ARG A 73 4.93 -15.21 2.60
C ARG A 73 4.35 -15.21 4.04
N GLY A 74 3.61 -16.25 4.41
CA GLY A 74 3.06 -16.46 5.76
C GLY A 74 1.96 -15.46 6.15
N GLU A 75 1.60 -15.45 7.44
CA GLU A 75 0.46 -14.67 7.97
C GLU A 75 0.78 -13.21 8.31
N ARG A 76 1.98 -12.71 7.99
CA ARG A 76 2.29 -11.28 8.06
C ARG A 76 1.65 -10.55 6.86
N GLY A 77 0.33 -10.68 6.76
CA GLY A 77 -0.48 -10.04 5.75
C GLY A 77 -0.60 -8.53 6.01
N TRP A 78 -1.03 -7.83 4.98
CA TRP A 78 -1.40 -6.43 5.10
C TRP A 78 -2.54 -6.27 6.10
N ARG A 79 -2.42 -5.27 6.98
CA ARG A 79 -3.44 -4.90 7.97
C ARG A 79 -3.92 -3.51 7.64
N ARG A 80 -5.24 -3.29 7.68
CA ARG A 80 -5.79 -1.97 7.40
C ARG A 80 -5.27 -0.97 8.45
N PRO A 81 -4.90 0.25 8.06
CA PRO A 81 -4.48 1.28 9.01
C PRO A 81 -5.50 1.54 10.13
N ALA A 82 -6.80 1.47 9.80
CA ALA A 82 -7.89 1.57 10.78
C ALA A 82 -7.86 0.41 11.80
N ASP A 83 -7.57 -0.81 11.35
CA ASP A 83 -7.48 -1.99 12.21
C ASP A 83 -6.29 -1.89 13.17
N ILE A 84 -5.15 -1.34 12.71
CA ILE A 84 -3.97 -1.08 13.54
C ILE A 84 -4.26 -0.02 14.60
N THR A 85 -4.87 1.10 14.20
CA THR A 85 -5.22 2.20 15.11
C THR A 85 -6.22 1.74 16.18
N ALA A 86 -7.23 0.96 15.79
CA ALA A 86 -8.21 0.40 16.72
C ALA A 86 -7.58 -0.57 17.73
N GLU A 87 -6.64 -1.43 17.31
CA GLU A 87 -5.95 -2.36 18.18
C GLU A 87 -5.01 -1.66 19.18
N LEU A 88 -4.28 -0.62 18.73
CA LEU A 88 -3.45 0.21 19.59
C LEU A 88 -4.29 0.97 20.64
N ALA A 89 -5.46 1.47 20.25
CA ALA A 89 -6.38 2.10 21.19
C ALA A 89 -6.94 1.09 22.22
N ALA A 90 -7.30 -0.11 21.77
CA ALA A 90 -7.83 -1.17 22.64
C ALA A 90 -6.79 -1.73 23.64
N THR A 91 -5.51 -1.78 23.24
CA THR A 91 -4.41 -2.21 24.12
C THR A 91 -4.02 -1.14 25.15
N ALA A 92 -4.22 0.14 24.86
CA ALA A 92 -3.98 1.24 25.80
C ALA A 92 -5.01 1.32 26.94
N ASP A 93 -6.18 0.71 26.79
CA ASP A 93 -7.28 0.74 27.76
C ASP A 93 -7.36 -0.52 28.65
N THR A 94 -6.38 -1.43 28.53
CA THR A 94 -6.26 -2.58 29.45
C THR A 94 -5.53 -2.13 30.72
N PRO A 95 -6.17 -2.11 31.91
CA PRO A 95 -5.47 -1.74 33.14
C PRO A 95 -4.37 -2.77 33.44
N ALA A 96 -3.19 -2.26 33.82
CA ALA A 96 -2.10 -3.09 34.32
C ALA A 96 -2.56 -3.94 35.52
N PRO A 97 -2.03 -5.17 35.71
CA PRO A 97 -2.47 -6.08 36.75
C PRO A 97 -2.34 -5.52 38.17
#